data_AF-A0A9E0KQ75-F1
#
_entry.id   AF-A0A9E0KQ75-F1
#
_cell.length_a   1.000
_cell.length_b   1.000
_cell.length_c   1.000
_cell.angle_alpha   90.00
_cell.angle_beta   90.00
_cell.angle_gamma   90.00
#
_symmetry.space_group_name_H-M   'P 1'
#
loop_
_entity.id
_entity.type
_entity.pdbx_description
1 polymer ?
#
loop_
_entity_poly.entity_id
_entity_poly.type
_entity_poly.pdbx_seq_one_letter_code
_entity_poly.pdbx_strand_id
1 'polypeptide(L)'
;MSWTDERVEKLKELWGKGMSASEIAEAIGEVSRNAVIGKAHRLGLSIRAKKEVRRISSPVSTIISIADKKCKWPIGDPRDCEFHFCGHPAHEKLPYCPEHAAKAYQPISKRRMVDDLRLVNA
;
A
#
# COMPACT_ATOMS: atom_id res chain seq x y z
N MET A 1 -22.46 -6.55 -9.26
CA MET A 1 -22.08 -5.63 -10.35
C MET A 1 -20.99 -6.28 -11.17
N SER A 2 -21.23 -6.49 -12.47
CA SER A 2 -20.28 -7.13 -13.37
C SER A 2 -19.56 -6.08 -14.23
N TRP A 3 -18.26 -6.24 -14.42
CA TRP A 3 -17.49 -5.47 -15.39
C TRP A 3 -17.73 -6.06 -16.77
N THR A 4 -18.72 -5.55 -17.49
CA THR A 4 -18.97 -5.89 -18.90
C THR A 4 -17.86 -5.32 -19.79
N ASP A 5 -17.67 -5.90 -20.98
CA ASP A 5 -16.64 -5.45 -21.92
C ASP A 5 -16.82 -3.97 -22.33
N GLU A 6 -18.07 -3.52 -22.49
CA GLU A 6 -18.40 -2.11 -22.75
C GLU A 6 -17.92 -1.17 -21.62
N ARG A 7 -18.12 -1.56 -20.35
CA ARG A 7 -17.66 -0.78 -19.19
C ARG A 7 -16.13 -0.75 -19.11
N VAL A 8 -15.48 -1.85 -19.50
CA VAL A 8 -14.00 -1.94 -19.55
C VAL A 8 -13.43 -1.04 -20.64
N GLU A 9 -14.07 -0.98 -21.80
CA GLU A 9 -13.61 -0.13 -22.90
C GLU A 9 -13.77 1.35 -22.55
N LYS A 10 -14.92 1.73 -21.98
CA LYS A 10 -15.16 3.09 -21.48
C LYS A 10 -14.16 3.49 -20.39
N LEU A 11 -13.79 2.56 -19.50
CA LEU A 11 -12.74 2.78 -18.50
C LEU A 11 -11.39 3.09 -19.17
N LYS A 12 -10.94 2.29 -20.15
CA LYS A 12 -9.66 2.51 -20.84
C LYS A 12 -9.61 3.86 -21.52
N GLU A 13 -10.69 4.23 -22.22
CA GLU A 13 -10.79 5.50 -22.94
C GLU A 13 -10.69 6.70 -21.98
N LEU A 14 -11.53 6.74 -20.94
CA LEU A 14 -11.55 7.85 -19.99
C LEU A 14 -10.26 7.94 -19.15
N TRP A 15 -9.65 6.79 -18.85
CA TRP A 15 -8.36 6.71 -18.17
C TRP A 15 -7.23 7.27 -19.05
N GLY A 16 -7.25 6.98 -20.36
CA GLY A 16 -6.31 7.55 -21.33
C GLY A 16 -6.46 9.07 -21.49
N LYS A 17 -7.69 9.58 -21.34
CA LYS A 17 -7.98 11.03 -21.31
C LYS A 17 -7.53 11.71 -20.00
N GLY A 18 -7.05 10.95 -19.02
CA GLY A 18 -6.52 11.48 -17.76
C GLY A 18 -7.58 11.89 -16.74
N MET A 19 -8.83 11.44 -16.88
CA MET A 19 -9.88 11.69 -15.91
C MET A 19 -9.59 11.01 -14.57
N SER A 20 -10.13 11.57 -13.48
CA SER A 20 -9.99 10.97 -12.16
C SER A 20 -10.90 9.75 -11.99
N ALA A 21 -10.54 8.85 -11.07
CA ALA A 21 -11.33 7.66 -10.79
C ALA A 21 -12.77 7.97 -10.30
N SER A 22 -13.01 9.16 -9.74
CA SER A 22 -14.37 9.59 -9.34
C SER A 22 -15.21 9.96 -10.56
N GLU A 23 -14.66 10.77 -11.47
CA GLU A 23 -15.36 11.18 -12.70
C GLU A 23 -15.65 9.98 -13.60
N ILE A 24 -14.71 9.04 -13.66
CA ILE A 24 -14.89 7.79 -14.41
C ILE A 24 -16.00 6.93 -13.79
N ALA A 25 -16.09 6.89 -12.45
CA ALA A 25 -17.13 6.15 -11.76
C ALA A 25 -18.52 6.72 -12.05
N GLU A 26 -18.64 8.05 -12.08
CA GLU A 26 -19.88 8.75 -12.46
C GLU A 26 -20.24 8.51 -13.93
N ALA A 27 -19.26 8.53 -14.83
CA ALA A 27 -19.47 8.32 -16.26
C ALA A 27 -19.83 6.88 -16.65
N ILE A 28 -19.36 5.87 -15.90
CA ILE A 28 -19.70 4.46 -16.12
C ILE A 28 -21.06 4.13 -15.48
N GLY A 29 -21.40 4.78 -14.36
CA GLY A 29 -22.63 4.52 -13.61
C GLY A 29 -22.57 3.19 -12.85
N GLU A 30 -23.16 3.17 -11.66
CA GLU A 30 -23.24 1.97 -10.80
C GLU A 30 -21.88 1.34 -10.42
N VAL A 31 -20.78 2.07 -10.45
CA VAL A 31 -19.47 1.58 -9.98
C VAL A 31 -18.87 2.57 -9.01
N SER A 32 -18.21 2.10 -7.95
CA SER A 32 -17.54 2.98 -7.00
C SER A 32 -16.16 3.41 -7.51
N ARG A 33 -15.65 4.55 -7.04
CA ARG A 33 -14.27 5.01 -7.27
C ARG A 33 -13.24 3.89 -7.07
N ASN A 34 -13.40 3.12 -5.99
CA ASN A 34 -12.47 2.05 -5.64
C ASN A 34 -12.56 0.86 -6.62
N ALA A 35 -13.75 0.56 -7.14
CA ALA A 35 -13.92 -0.46 -8.17
C ALA A 35 -13.20 -0.06 -9.48
N VAL A 36 -13.27 1.22 -9.85
CA VAL A 36 -12.58 1.80 -11.00
C VAL A 36 -11.05 1.70 -10.85
N ILE A 37 -10.50 2.14 -9.71
CA ILE A 37 -9.06 2.04 -9.42
C ILE A 37 -8.59 0.58 -9.47
N GLY A 38 -9.34 -0.32 -8.82
CA GLY A 38 -9.01 -1.74 -8.77
C GLY A 38 -9.03 -2.38 -10.16
N LYS A 39 -10.01 -2.03 -11.01
CA LYS A 39 -10.07 -2.55 -12.38
C LYS A 39 -8.96 -1.98 -13.26
N ALA A 40 -8.67 -0.69 -13.18
CA ALA A 40 -7.59 -0.06 -13.94
C ALA A 40 -6.21 -0.67 -13.60
N HIS A 41 -5.95 -0.93 -12.32
CA HIS A 41 -4.71 -1.59 -11.89
C HIS A 41 -4.61 -3.04 -12.40
N ARG A 42 -5.70 -3.82 -12.34
CA ARG A 42 -5.75 -5.19 -12.89
C ARG A 42 -5.57 -5.23 -14.42
N LEU A 43 -5.94 -4.15 -15.11
CA LEU A 43 -5.75 -3.98 -16.55
C LEU A 43 -4.37 -3.38 -16.91
N GLY A 44 -3.51 -3.09 -15.93
CA GLY A 44 -2.19 -2.52 -16.17
C GLY A 44 -2.19 -1.06 -16.67
N LEU A 45 -3.32 -0.35 -16.53
CA LEU A 45 -3.46 1.04 -17.02
C LEU A 45 -2.80 2.08 -16.10
N SER A 46 -2.42 1.71 -14.87
CA SER A 46 -1.86 2.62 -13.87
C SER A 46 -0.33 2.50 -13.73
N ILE A 47 0.41 2.65 -14.83
CA ILE A 47 1.84 2.96 -14.77
C ILE A 47 2.01 4.42 -15.22
N ARG A 48 1.56 5.34 -14.37
CA ARG A 48 1.82 6.76 -14.56
C ARG A 48 3.26 7.04 -14.12
N ALA A 49 4.10 7.39 -15.10
CA ALA A 49 5.45 7.94 -14.98
C ALA A 49 6.49 7.06 -14.26
N LYS A 50 7.28 6.35 -15.08
CA LYS A 50 8.61 5.83 -14.74
C LYS A 50 9.49 6.99 -14.27
N LYS A 51 9.45 7.35 -12.99
CA LYS A 51 10.37 8.34 -12.42
C LYS A 51 11.71 7.62 -12.28
N GLU A 52 12.68 7.98 -13.12
CA GLU A 52 14.07 7.52 -12.98
C GLU A 52 14.63 8.04 -11.65
N VAL A 53 14.47 7.25 -10.60
CA VAL A 53 15.09 7.56 -9.31
C VAL A 53 16.55 7.14 -9.40
N ARG A 54 17.43 8.15 -9.38
CA ARG A 54 18.88 8.00 -9.31
C ARG A 54 19.24 7.05 -8.17
N ARG A 55 19.91 5.94 -8.50
CA ARG A 55 20.46 4.97 -7.54
C ARG A 55 21.45 5.69 -6.62
N ILE A 56 21.03 6.04 -5.41
CA ILE A 56 21.97 6.32 -4.33
C ILE A 56 22.34 4.95 -3.75
N SER A 57 23.62 4.62 -3.85
CA SER A 57 24.23 3.40 -3.35
C SER A 57 24.13 3.33 -1.83
N SER A 58 23.06 2.71 -1.33
CA SER A 58 23.01 2.15 0.01
C SER A 58 22.55 0.69 -0.13
N PRO A 59 23.13 -0.28 0.62
CA PRO A 59 22.80 -1.68 0.46
C PRO A 59 21.39 -1.96 0.99
N VAL A 60 20.39 -1.64 0.16
CA VAL A 60 18.99 -1.97 0.36
C VAL A 60 18.89 -3.48 0.46
N SER A 61 18.70 -3.97 1.68
CA SER A 61 18.47 -5.38 1.95
C SER A 61 17.06 -5.73 1.48
N THR A 62 16.94 -6.22 0.26
CA THR A 62 15.68 -6.72 -0.31
C THR A 62 15.21 -7.97 0.47
N ILE A 63 13.93 -8.34 0.35
CA ILE A 63 13.27 -9.47 1.03
C ILE A 63 14.12 -10.77 1.01
N ILE A 64 14.91 -10.99 -0.04
CA ILE A 64 15.75 -12.17 -0.25
C ILE A 64 17.01 -12.19 0.66
N SER A 65 17.44 -11.05 1.21
CA SER A 65 18.75 -10.88 1.88
C SER A 65 18.68 -10.64 3.39
N ILE A 66 17.55 -10.94 4.02
CA ILE A 66 17.38 -10.73 5.48
C ILE A 66 17.73 -12.04 6.18
N ALA A 67 18.95 -12.11 6.71
CA ALA A 67 19.39 -13.18 7.59
C ALA A 67 18.43 -13.33 8.80
N ASP A 68 18.31 -14.54 9.33
CA ASP A 68 17.32 -14.93 10.34
C ASP A 68 17.30 -14.03 11.60
N LYS A 69 18.44 -13.39 11.91
CA LYS A 69 18.66 -12.52 13.08
C LYS A 69 18.59 -11.01 12.80
N LYS A 70 18.00 -10.57 11.69
CA LYS A 70 17.84 -9.15 11.34
C LYS A 70 16.38 -8.69 11.45
N CYS A 71 16.19 -7.42 11.79
CA CYS A 71 14.90 -6.77 11.99
C CYS A 71 14.14 -6.64 10.68
N LYS A 72 12.93 -7.20 10.67
CA LYS A 72 12.03 -7.30 9.51
C LYS A 72 11.01 -6.16 9.43
N TRP A 73 11.27 -5.03 10.07
CA TRP A 73 10.33 -3.90 10.07
C TRP A 73 10.35 -3.19 8.69
N PRO A 74 9.20 -3.07 7.99
CA PRO A 74 9.13 -2.39 6.71
C PRO A 74 9.18 -0.87 6.89
N ILE A 75 10.00 -0.20 6.09
CA ILE A 75 10.12 1.26 6.01
C ILE A 75 9.68 1.68 4.61
N GLY A 76 8.70 2.57 4.53
CA GLY A 76 8.07 2.99 3.28
C GLY A 76 6.91 2.10 2.84
N ASP A 77 6.27 2.47 1.72
CA ASP A 77 5.21 1.67 1.09
C ASP A 77 5.84 0.61 0.16
N PRO A 78 5.32 -0.63 0.12
CA PRO A 78 5.82 -1.67 -0.79
C PRO A 78 5.80 -1.32 -2.28
N ARG A 79 5.09 -0.26 -2.68
CA ARG A 79 5.02 0.24 -4.07
C ARG A 79 6.04 1.33 -4.37
N ASP A 80 6.72 1.85 -3.34
CA ASP A 80 7.75 2.86 -3.49
C ASP A 80 9.13 2.22 -3.64
N CYS A 81 10.00 2.86 -4.44
CA CYS A 81 11.38 2.42 -4.61
C CYS A 81 12.25 2.63 -3.36
N GLU A 82 11.74 3.37 -2.38
CA GLU A 82 12.38 3.55 -1.06
C GLU A 82 11.97 2.46 -0.06
N PHE A 83 11.22 1.44 -0.50
CA PHE A 83 10.87 0.31 0.35
C PHE A 83 12.11 -0.49 0.76
N HIS A 84 12.37 -0.54 2.07
CA HIS A 84 13.44 -1.33 2.64
C HIS A 84 13.09 -1.83 4.04
N PHE A 85 13.86 -2.81 4.53
CA PHE A 85 13.73 -3.30 5.89
C PHE A 85 14.80 -2.68 6.79
N CYS A 86 14.43 -2.44 8.05
CA CYS A 86 15.30 -1.81 9.05
C CYS A 86 16.69 -2.46 9.17
N GLY A 87 16.79 -3.80 9.08
CA GLY A 87 18.08 -4.50 8.98
C GLY A 87 18.92 -4.57 10.27
N HIS A 88 18.55 -3.85 11.34
CA HIS A 88 19.21 -3.91 12.66
C HIS A 88 19.11 -5.31 13.28
N PRO A 89 19.95 -5.69 14.27
CA PRO A 89 19.82 -6.97 14.95
C PRO A 89 18.43 -7.17 15.55
N ALA A 90 17.83 -8.33 15.27
CA ALA A 90 16.58 -8.73 15.88
C ALA A 90 16.82 -9.06 17.36
N HIS A 91 15.88 -8.67 18.22
CA HIS A 91 15.93 -9.03 19.64
C HIS A 91 15.64 -10.52 19.83
N GLU A 92 16.13 -11.13 20.90
CA GLU A 92 15.96 -12.55 21.17
C GLU A 92 14.49 -12.98 21.08
N LYS A 93 14.24 -13.98 20.23
CA LYS A 93 12.92 -14.57 19.93
C LYS A 93 11.90 -13.64 19.27
N LEU A 94 12.31 -12.47 18.78
CA LEU A 94 11.42 -11.53 18.08
C LEU A 94 11.91 -11.27 16.65
N PRO A 95 11.01 -11.02 15.70
CA PRO A 95 11.38 -10.69 14.31
C PRO A 95 11.88 -9.25 14.14
N TYR A 96 11.88 -8.44 15.20
CA TYR A 96 12.16 -7.01 15.17
C TYR A 96 13.23 -6.62 16.20
N CYS A 97 13.92 -5.49 15.98
CA CYS A 97 14.78 -4.87 16.98
C CYS A 97 13.94 -4.30 18.14
N PRO A 98 14.52 -3.96 19.30
CA PRO A 98 13.77 -3.47 20.48
C PRO A 98 12.82 -2.31 20.17
N GLU A 99 13.27 -1.34 19.38
CA GLU A 99 12.48 -0.16 19.00
C GLU A 99 11.25 -0.53 18.16
N HIS A 100 11.42 -1.40 17.18
CA HIS A 100 10.34 -1.82 16.29
C HIS A 100 9.42 -2.86 16.95
N ALA A 101 9.95 -3.69 17.86
CA ALA A 101 9.13 -4.57 18.68
C ALA A 101 8.18 -3.78 19.58
N ALA A 102 8.64 -2.69 20.21
CA ALA A 102 7.79 -1.82 21.03
C ALA A 102 6.64 -1.18 20.23
N LYS A 103 6.86 -0.89 18.94
CA LYS A 103 5.81 -0.40 18.03
C LYS A 103 4.85 -1.52 17.60
N ALA A 104 5.36 -2.71 17.32
CA ALA A 104 4.56 -3.87 16.88
C ALA A 104 3.63 -4.42 17.95
N TYR A 105 4.16 -4.57 19.17
CA TYR A 105 3.50 -5.29 20.26
C TYR A 105 2.92 -4.30 21.27
N GLN A 106 1.78 -3.68 20.91
CA GLN A 106 1.03 -2.85 21.85
C GLN A 106 0.16 -3.70 22.78
N PRO A 107 0.12 -3.40 24.10
CA PRO A 107 -0.74 -4.09 25.04
C PRO A 107 -2.22 -3.86 24.68
N ILE A 108 -3.03 -4.90 24.86
CA ILE A 108 -4.48 -4.92 24.57
C ILE A 108 -5.22 -3.73 25.20
N SER A 109 -4.76 -3.25 26.36
CA SER A 109 -5.36 -2.12 27.09
C SER A 109 -5.36 -0.81 26.30
N LYS A 110 -4.38 -0.55 25.43
CA LYS A 110 -4.30 0.69 24.63
C LYS A 110 -5.24 0.70 23.43
N ARG A 111 -5.68 -0.45 22.92
CA ARG A 111 -6.56 -0.52 21.74
C ARG A 111 -8.00 -0.12 22.09
N ARG A 112 -8.51 -0.53 23.25
CA ARG A 112 -9.92 -0.25 23.63
C ARG A 112 -10.24 1.23 23.78
N MET A 113 -9.29 2.08 24.18
CA MET A 113 -9.56 3.51 24.39
C MET A 113 -9.77 4.31 23.08
N VAL A 114 -9.18 3.90 21.96
CA VAL A 114 -9.33 4.61 20.67
C VAL A 114 -10.56 4.18 19.87
N ASP A 115 -11.08 2.99 20.14
CA ASP A 115 -12.33 2.50 19.54
C ASP A 115 -13.56 3.10 20.23
N ASP A 116 -13.50 3.29 21.55
CA ASP A 116 -14.61 3.83 22.36
C ASP A 116 -14.92 5.31 22.01
N LEU A 117 -13.89 6.13 21.75
CA LEU A 117 -14.07 7.54 21.38
C LEU A 117 -14.72 7.77 20.00
N ARG A 118 -14.72 6.75 19.13
CA ARG A 118 -15.36 6.80 17.80
C ARG A 118 -16.83 6.40 17.84
N LEU A 119 -17.28 5.74 18.90
CA LEU A 119 -18.67 5.31 19.08
C LEU A 119 -19.53 6.35 19.82
N VAL A 120 -18.92 7.26 20.58
CA VAL A 120 -19.65 8.29 21.34
C VAL A 120 -19.97 9.57 20.55
N ASN A 121 -19.54 9.66 19.29
CA ASN A 121 -19.80 10.82 18.41
C ASN A 121 -20.37 10.40 17.04
N ALA A 122 -21.02 9.24 16.96
CA ALA A 122 -21.75 8.77 15.79
C ALA A 122 -23.27 8.76 16.06
#